data_AF-A0A7Y5QQL2-F1
#
_entry.id   AF-A0A7Y5QQL2-F1
#
_cell.length_a   1.000
_cell.length_b   1.000
_cell.length_c   1.000
_cell.angle_alpha   90.00
_cell.angle_beta   90.00
_cell.angle_gamma   90.00
#
_symmetry.space_group_name_H-M   'P 1'
#
loop_
_entity.id
_entity.type
_entity.pdbx_description
1 polymer ?
#
loop_
_entity_poly.entity_id
_entity_poly.type
_entity_poly.pdbx_seq_one_letter_code
_entity_poly.pdbx_strand_id
1 'polypeptide(L)'
;AEPPSNIALNQWESDTEIRGFFERQTVLFSDLALDHVNTGLVDHESLLVPGLVAAGTAVQSYLFHADSVAGFDALLSGYVVFDQPILGVLIHTASMNGTDDFLGRPGVTYGNSPGRRLELPPGSLDTFEISGDRTRLDFTLKFGAAYDEIRIVTAVPEPGSLALLSLVGFAGLRRRREARR
;
A
#
# COMPACT_ATOMS: atom_id res chain seq x y z
N ALA A 1 8.61 10.41 -3.78
CA ALA A 1 8.64 11.72 -4.44
C ALA A 1 7.30 12.42 -4.22
N GLU A 2 7.24 13.75 -4.34
CA GLU A 2 5.95 14.43 -4.48
C GLU A 2 5.42 14.20 -5.90
N PRO A 3 4.20 13.64 -6.07
CA PRO A 3 3.64 13.42 -7.39
C PRO A 3 3.16 14.75 -8.00
N PRO A 4 3.14 14.88 -9.34
CA PRO A 4 2.38 15.93 -10.00
C PRO A 4 0.87 15.75 -9.74
N SER A 5 0.07 16.75 -10.11
CA SER A 5 -1.40 16.68 -9.98
C SER A 5 -2.04 15.66 -10.92
N ASN A 6 -1.30 15.14 -11.91
CA ASN A 6 -1.77 14.14 -12.86
C ASN A 6 -0.65 13.14 -13.13
N ILE A 7 -0.93 11.87 -12.86
CA ILE A 7 -0.01 10.74 -13.09
C ILE A 7 -0.55 9.75 -14.11
N ALA A 8 -1.54 10.15 -14.92
CA ALA A 8 -1.98 9.34 -16.04
C ALA A 8 -0.84 9.07 -17.04
N LEU A 9 -1.04 8.10 -17.93
CA LEU A 9 -0.06 7.75 -18.97
C LEU A 9 0.54 8.98 -19.68
N ASN A 10 1.86 9.00 -19.82
CA ASN A 10 2.66 10.06 -20.39
C ASN A 10 2.59 11.40 -19.63
N GLN A 11 2.20 11.39 -18.34
CA GLN A 11 2.14 12.61 -17.50
C GLN A 11 3.22 12.62 -16.41
N TRP A 12 3.84 11.47 -16.12
CA TRP A 12 4.88 11.38 -15.08
C TRP A 12 6.01 10.39 -15.43
N GLU A 13 6.58 10.58 -16.62
CA GLU A 13 7.53 9.64 -17.23
C GLU A 13 8.96 9.65 -16.61
N SER A 14 9.61 8.50 -16.62
CA SER A 14 11.02 8.26 -16.31
C SER A 14 11.52 6.94 -16.90
N ASP A 15 12.69 6.96 -17.54
CA ASP A 15 13.36 5.72 -18.00
C ASP A 15 14.30 5.13 -16.95
N THR A 16 14.50 5.83 -15.83
CA THR A 16 15.57 5.52 -14.86
C THR A 16 15.09 5.43 -13.42
N GLU A 17 13.82 5.71 -13.16
CA GLU A 17 13.25 5.72 -11.82
C GLU A 17 11.89 5.03 -11.80
N ILE A 18 11.66 4.20 -10.79
CA ILE A 18 10.31 3.87 -10.34
C ILE A 18 9.96 4.88 -9.25
N ARG A 19 8.86 5.61 -9.41
CA ARG A 19 8.49 6.71 -8.52
C ARG A 19 7.44 6.26 -7.52
N GLY A 20 7.86 6.18 -6.26
CA GLY A 20 6.98 5.88 -5.12
C GLY A 20 6.48 7.14 -4.41
N PHE A 21 5.24 7.16 -3.96
CA PHE A 21 4.72 8.19 -3.06
C PHE A 21 3.66 7.66 -2.08
N PHE A 22 3.57 8.30 -0.92
CA PHE A 22 2.47 8.08 0.03
C PHE A 22 1.19 8.70 -0.52
N GLU A 23 0.12 7.91 -0.54
CA GLU A 23 -1.16 8.36 -1.06
C GLU A 23 -2.05 8.92 0.03
N ARG A 24 -2.42 8.07 1.00
CA ARG A 24 -3.36 8.44 2.05
C ARG A 24 -3.24 7.51 3.26
N GLN A 25 -3.61 8.04 4.42
CA GLN A 25 -4.03 7.24 5.57
C GLN A 25 -5.54 7.41 5.74
N THR A 26 -6.27 6.31 5.86
CA THR A 26 -7.73 6.32 6.01
C THR A 26 -8.23 5.19 6.90
N VAL A 27 -9.46 5.32 7.41
CA VAL A 27 -10.21 4.22 8.01
C VAL A 27 -11.16 3.67 6.96
N LEU A 28 -11.12 2.36 6.73
CA LEU A 28 -11.96 1.70 5.73
C LEU A 28 -13.44 1.77 6.12
N PHE A 29 -14.31 2.22 5.22
CA PHE A 29 -15.77 2.24 5.43
C PHE A 29 -16.44 0.90 5.08
N SER A 30 -15.80 0.10 4.24
CA SER A 30 -16.19 -1.24 3.83
C SER A 30 -14.97 -2.15 3.79
N ASP A 31 -15.18 -3.46 3.67
CA ASP A 31 -14.07 -4.39 3.46
C ASP A 31 -13.29 -4.00 2.20
N LEU A 32 -11.97 -4.01 2.29
CA LEU A 32 -11.06 -3.79 1.17
C LEU A 32 -10.57 -5.14 0.66
N ALA A 33 -10.89 -5.45 -0.59
CA ALA A 33 -10.30 -6.57 -1.31
C ALA A 33 -8.90 -6.22 -1.79
N LEU A 34 -7.95 -7.12 -1.52
CA LEU A 34 -6.57 -7.06 -1.98
C LEU A 34 -6.30 -8.18 -2.99
N ASP A 35 -5.49 -7.90 -4.00
CA ASP A 35 -5.16 -8.87 -5.06
C ASP A 35 -4.19 -9.94 -4.55
N HIS A 36 -3.29 -9.57 -3.63
CA HIS A 36 -2.38 -10.49 -2.97
C HIS A 36 -2.10 -10.11 -1.52
N VAL A 37 -2.11 -11.09 -0.60
CA VAL A 37 -1.84 -10.88 0.84
C VAL A 37 -0.74 -11.75 1.43
N ASN A 38 -0.22 -12.74 0.71
CA ASN A 38 0.81 -13.65 1.24
C ASN A 38 2.22 -13.04 1.16
N THR A 39 3.17 -13.71 1.80
CA THR A 39 4.61 -13.40 1.69
C THR A 39 5.26 -14.27 0.62
N GLY A 40 6.44 -13.85 0.16
CA GLY A 40 7.23 -14.54 -0.85
C GLY A 40 7.06 -13.95 -2.25
N LEU A 41 7.84 -14.49 -3.18
CA LEU A 41 7.86 -14.09 -4.57
C LEU A 41 6.54 -14.43 -5.28
N VAL A 42 6.02 -13.45 -6.01
CA VAL A 42 4.94 -13.58 -6.98
C VAL A 42 5.50 -13.18 -8.33
N ASP A 43 5.66 -14.18 -9.19
CA ASP A 43 6.14 -14.04 -10.56
C ASP A 43 5.14 -14.61 -11.59
N HIS A 44 3.94 -15.01 -11.16
CA HIS A 44 2.88 -15.51 -12.04
C HIS A 44 1.50 -15.26 -11.40
N GLU A 45 0.48 -15.04 -12.22
CA GLU A 45 -0.92 -14.84 -11.78
C GLU A 45 -1.44 -15.96 -10.87
N SER A 46 -1.02 -17.21 -11.10
CA SER A 46 -1.45 -18.37 -10.31
C SER A 46 -0.94 -18.38 -8.86
N LEU A 47 0.02 -17.51 -8.53
CA LEU A 47 0.56 -17.33 -7.18
C LEU A 47 -0.18 -16.24 -6.39
N LEU A 48 -1.10 -15.51 -7.04
CA LEU A 48 -1.91 -14.52 -6.35
C LEU A 48 -2.82 -15.18 -5.32
N VAL A 49 -2.90 -14.59 -4.14
CA VAL A 49 -3.73 -15.04 -3.04
C VAL A 49 -4.57 -13.85 -2.59
N PRO A 50 -5.80 -13.73 -3.10
CA PRO A 50 -6.69 -12.64 -2.72
C PRO A 50 -6.98 -12.65 -1.22
N GLY A 51 -7.21 -11.47 -0.65
CA GLY A 51 -7.55 -11.34 0.76
C GLY A 51 -8.41 -10.11 1.04
N LEU A 52 -8.88 -10.01 2.28
CA LEU A 52 -9.73 -8.92 2.74
C LEU A 52 -9.09 -8.21 3.95
N VAL A 53 -9.17 -6.88 3.97
CA VAL A 53 -8.99 -6.07 5.17
C VAL A 53 -10.37 -5.58 5.61
N ALA A 54 -10.74 -5.88 6.85
CA ALA A 54 -12.07 -5.59 7.34
C ALA A 54 -12.37 -4.08 7.42
N ALA A 55 -13.64 -3.72 7.20
CA ALA A 55 -14.16 -2.39 7.48
C ALA A 55 -13.81 -1.95 8.92
N GLY A 56 -13.57 -0.65 9.11
CA GLY A 56 -13.14 -0.07 10.38
C GLY A 56 -11.62 -0.16 10.63
N THR A 57 -10.87 -0.87 9.78
CA THR A 57 -9.40 -0.91 9.89
C THR A 57 -8.78 0.40 9.39
N ALA A 58 -7.83 0.94 10.16
CA ALA A 58 -7.00 2.05 9.72
C ALA A 58 -5.83 1.53 8.86
N VAL A 59 -5.66 2.10 7.66
CA VAL A 59 -4.65 1.67 6.70
C VAL A 59 -3.90 2.87 6.11
N GLN A 60 -2.71 2.61 5.58
CA GLN A 60 -1.95 3.54 4.75
C GLN A 60 -1.73 2.95 3.37
N SER A 61 -1.85 3.76 2.33
CA SER A 61 -1.61 3.40 0.93
C SER A 61 -0.41 4.15 0.35
N TYR A 62 0.32 3.44 -0.49
CA TYR A 62 1.47 3.94 -1.24
C TYR A 62 1.35 3.45 -2.67
N LEU A 63 1.67 4.29 -3.65
CA LEU A 63 1.72 3.91 -5.05
C LEU A 63 3.15 3.98 -5.55
N PHE A 64 3.55 2.97 -6.31
CA PHE A 64 4.78 2.95 -7.10
C PHE A 64 4.39 2.93 -8.56
N HIS A 65 4.92 3.89 -9.31
CA HIS A 65 4.54 4.19 -10.69
C HIS A 65 5.77 4.16 -11.60
N ALA A 66 5.64 3.52 -12.75
CA ALA A 66 6.66 3.46 -13.79
C ALA A 66 6.03 3.71 -15.16
N ASP A 67 6.46 4.77 -15.83
CA ASP A 67 5.94 5.23 -17.12
C ASP A 67 7.15 5.70 -17.93
N SER A 68 7.39 5.17 -19.13
CA SER A 68 8.65 5.45 -19.83
C SER A 68 8.53 6.66 -20.74
N VAL A 69 9.63 7.40 -20.89
CA VAL A 69 9.67 8.57 -21.76
C VAL A 69 9.51 8.11 -23.20
N ALA A 70 8.50 8.63 -23.88
CA ALA A 70 8.21 8.30 -25.28
C ALA A 70 7.96 6.80 -25.54
N GLY A 71 7.60 6.03 -24.51
CA GLY A 71 7.25 4.62 -24.62
C GLY A 71 8.42 3.67 -24.87
N PHE A 72 9.65 4.06 -24.52
CA PHE A 72 10.81 3.17 -24.61
C PHE A 72 10.71 2.00 -23.63
N ASP A 73 11.19 0.83 -24.06
CA ASP A 73 11.24 -0.33 -23.18
C ASP A 73 12.24 -0.11 -22.05
N ALA A 74 11.75 -0.18 -20.81
CA ALA A 74 12.56 -0.16 -19.60
C ALA A 74 12.28 -1.41 -18.75
N LEU A 75 13.27 -1.79 -17.96
CA LEU A 75 13.18 -2.83 -16.93
C LEU A 75 13.92 -2.31 -15.71
N LEU A 76 13.20 -2.00 -14.64
CA LEU A 76 13.76 -1.45 -13.41
C LEU A 76 13.37 -2.34 -12.23
N SER A 77 14.28 -2.48 -11.27
CA SER A 77 14.04 -3.18 -10.01
C SER A 77 14.29 -2.25 -8.84
N GLY A 78 13.54 -2.45 -7.77
CA GLY A 78 13.66 -1.66 -6.55
C GLY A 78 13.03 -2.36 -5.36
N TYR A 79 13.10 -1.70 -4.22
CA TYR A 79 12.41 -2.14 -3.02
C TYR A 79 12.00 -0.94 -2.17
N VAL A 80 11.03 -1.17 -1.30
CA VAL A 80 10.60 -0.23 -0.25
C VAL A 80 10.54 -0.96 1.08
N VAL A 81 10.89 -0.26 2.15
CA VAL A 81 10.77 -0.73 3.54
C VAL A 81 9.76 0.15 4.27
N PHE A 82 8.90 -0.48 5.05
CA PHE A 82 7.84 0.14 5.84
C PHE A 82 8.04 -0.15 7.33
N ASP A 83 7.72 0.84 8.15
CA ASP A 83 7.73 0.69 9.61
C ASP A 83 6.50 -0.07 10.14
N GLN A 84 5.53 -0.37 9.27
CA GLN A 84 4.31 -1.09 9.58
C GLN A 84 4.15 -2.29 8.65
N PRO A 85 3.53 -3.39 9.10
CA PRO A 85 3.30 -4.55 8.24
C PRO A 85 2.50 -4.20 6.99
N ILE A 86 2.98 -4.68 5.84
CA ILE A 86 2.24 -4.75 4.59
C ILE A 86 1.02 -5.64 4.83
N LEU A 87 -0.18 -5.15 4.54
CA LEU A 87 -1.41 -5.94 4.57
C LEU A 87 -1.62 -6.68 3.25
N GLY A 88 -1.17 -6.08 2.16
CA GLY A 88 -1.09 -6.69 0.84
C GLY A 88 -0.99 -5.63 -0.24
N VAL A 89 -1.28 -6.02 -1.48
CA VAL A 89 -1.10 -5.17 -2.66
C VAL A 89 -2.30 -5.21 -3.59
N LEU A 90 -2.45 -4.14 -4.36
CA LEU A 90 -3.31 -4.06 -5.54
C LEU A 90 -2.42 -3.93 -6.77
N ILE A 91 -2.62 -4.80 -7.74
CA ILE A 91 -1.85 -4.86 -8.98
C ILE A 91 -2.75 -4.86 -10.22
N HIS A 92 -4.05 -5.12 -10.08
CA HIS A 92 -4.97 -5.16 -11.22
C HIS A 92 -5.63 -3.79 -11.47
N THR A 93 -5.89 -3.48 -12.74
CA THR A 93 -6.54 -2.20 -13.13
C THR A 93 -7.87 -1.98 -12.43
N ALA A 94 -8.68 -3.04 -12.27
CA ALA A 94 -9.98 -2.94 -11.63
C ALA A 94 -9.86 -2.58 -10.14
N SER A 95 -8.92 -3.20 -9.41
CA SER A 95 -8.71 -2.94 -7.99
C SER A 95 -8.07 -1.57 -7.76
N MET A 96 -7.15 -1.14 -8.62
CA MET A 96 -6.58 0.21 -8.56
C MET A 96 -7.64 1.30 -8.80
N ASN A 97 -8.37 1.22 -9.91
CA ASN A 97 -9.41 2.20 -10.26
C ASN A 97 -10.51 2.22 -9.20
N GLY A 98 -10.92 1.05 -8.71
CA GLY A 98 -11.97 0.93 -7.70
C GLY A 98 -11.60 1.49 -6.33
N THR A 99 -10.32 1.78 -6.07
CA THR A 99 -9.84 2.21 -4.75
C THR A 99 -9.27 3.63 -4.72
N ASP A 100 -9.16 4.33 -5.86
CA ASP A 100 -8.57 5.68 -5.93
C ASP A 100 -9.31 6.72 -5.05
N ASP A 101 -10.64 6.67 -5.00
CA ASP A 101 -11.42 7.66 -4.25
C ASP A 101 -11.11 7.65 -2.75
N PHE A 102 -10.79 6.48 -2.19
CA PHE A 102 -10.59 6.31 -0.75
C PHE A 102 -9.17 5.94 -0.32
N LEU A 103 -8.35 5.32 -1.19
CA LEU A 103 -6.93 5.08 -0.94
C LEU A 103 -6.02 6.08 -1.68
N GLY A 104 -6.46 6.69 -2.77
CA GLY A 104 -5.64 7.61 -3.56
C GLY A 104 -5.35 8.94 -2.85
N ARG A 105 -4.33 9.65 -3.29
CA ARG A 105 -3.96 10.97 -2.79
C ARG A 105 -4.95 12.03 -3.25
N PRO A 106 -5.58 12.80 -2.33
CA PRO A 106 -6.45 13.91 -2.73
C PRO A 106 -5.73 14.90 -3.65
N GLY A 107 -6.38 15.28 -4.75
CA GLY A 107 -5.84 16.24 -5.72
C GLY A 107 -4.90 15.64 -6.77
N VAL A 108 -4.60 14.34 -6.71
CA VAL A 108 -3.92 13.61 -7.78
C VAL A 108 -4.97 12.99 -8.70
N THR A 109 -4.84 13.24 -9.99
CA THR A 109 -5.59 12.56 -11.04
C THR A 109 -4.86 11.28 -11.41
N TYR A 110 -5.53 10.16 -11.16
CA TYR A 110 -5.11 8.84 -11.59
C TYR A 110 -5.64 8.58 -13.01
N GLY A 111 -4.83 7.94 -13.86
CA GLY A 111 -5.30 7.46 -15.16
C GLY A 111 -6.23 6.25 -15.01
N ASN A 112 -6.97 5.92 -16.08
CA ASN A 112 -7.86 4.74 -16.13
C ASN A 112 -7.53 3.81 -17.31
N SER A 113 -6.30 3.89 -17.82
CA SER A 113 -5.84 3.06 -18.94
C SER A 113 -5.92 1.58 -18.59
N PRO A 114 -6.24 0.68 -19.55
CA PRO A 114 -6.10 -0.76 -19.36
C PRO A 114 -4.68 -1.19 -18.98
N GLY A 115 -3.68 -0.35 -19.29
CA GLY A 115 -2.28 -0.58 -18.92
C GLY A 115 -1.98 -0.31 -17.45
N ARG A 116 -2.86 0.36 -16.70
CA ARG A 116 -2.66 0.66 -15.27
C ARG A 116 -2.74 -0.60 -14.42
N ARG A 117 -1.65 -1.35 -14.33
CA ARG A 117 -1.53 -2.61 -13.59
C ARG A 117 -0.06 -2.96 -13.41
N LEU A 118 0.22 -4.04 -12.68
CA LEU A 118 1.48 -4.77 -12.79
C LEU A 118 1.16 -6.07 -13.52
N GLU A 119 1.80 -6.30 -14.66
CA GLU A 119 1.54 -7.44 -15.55
C GLU A 119 2.52 -8.58 -15.27
N LEU A 120 2.04 -9.60 -14.56
CA LEU A 120 2.90 -10.75 -14.22
C LEU A 120 3.18 -11.63 -15.45
N PRO A 121 4.26 -12.44 -15.42
CA PRO A 121 4.49 -13.50 -16.40
C PRO A 121 3.28 -14.43 -16.59
N PRO A 122 3.08 -14.93 -17.84
CA PRO A 122 3.93 -14.74 -19.01
C PRO A 122 3.67 -13.44 -19.80
N GLY A 123 2.78 -12.55 -19.34
CA GLY A 123 2.39 -11.32 -20.06
C GLY A 123 3.50 -10.25 -20.09
N SER A 124 4.29 -10.17 -19.02
CA SER A 124 5.45 -9.29 -18.90
C SER A 124 6.53 -9.95 -18.02
N LEU A 125 7.59 -9.22 -17.65
CA LEU A 125 8.66 -9.63 -16.74
C LEU A 125 8.47 -9.08 -15.32
N ASP A 126 7.27 -8.55 -15.02
CA ASP A 126 7.03 -7.94 -13.72
C ASP A 126 6.99 -8.98 -12.61
N THR A 127 7.56 -8.63 -11.46
CA THR A 127 7.51 -9.46 -10.27
C THR A 127 7.42 -8.60 -9.03
N PHE A 128 6.89 -9.16 -7.95
CA PHE A 128 7.03 -8.57 -6.63
C PHE A 128 7.22 -9.64 -5.56
N GLU A 129 7.84 -9.28 -4.44
CA GLU A 129 8.02 -10.14 -3.29
C GLU A 129 7.71 -9.37 -2.01
N ILE A 130 6.84 -9.93 -1.17
CA ILE A 130 6.60 -9.41 0.19
C ILE A 130 7.50 -10.20 1.13
N SER A 131 8.36 -9.52 1.89
CA SER A 131 9.27 -10.16 2.85
C SER A 131 8.53 -10.97 3.91
N GLY A 132 9.20 -11.97 4.48
CA GLY A 132 8.62 -12.82 5.53
C GLY A 132 8.18 -12.05 6.79
N ASP A 133 8.83 -10.93 7.10
CA ASP A 133 8.43 -10.03 8.19
C ASP A 133 7.38 -8.98 7.78
N ARG A 134 6.98 -8.97 6.50
CA ARG A 134 6.01 -8.05 5.89
C ARG A 134 6.40 -6.59 5.94
N THR A 135 7.67 -6.26 6.16
CA THR A 135 8.13 -4.87 6.23
C THR A 135 8.78 -4.40 4.95
N ARG A 136 9.07 -5.30 4.00
CA ARG A 136 9.72 -4.96 2.73
C ARG A 136 8.94 -5.51 1.56
N LEU A 137 8.86 -4.72 0.50
CA LEU A 137 8.37 -5.15 -0.80
C LEU A 137 9.44 -4.89 -1.85
N ASP A 138 9.91 -5.96 -2.48
CA ASP A 138 10.80 -5.96 -3.63
C ASP A 138 9.96 -6.06 -4.90
N PHE A 139 10.38 -5.40 -5.99
CA PHE A 139 9.65 -5.44 -7.24
C PHE A 139 10.57 -5.22 -8.44
N THR A 140 10.16 -5.79 -9.56
CA THR A 140 10.71 -5.55 -10.90
C THR A 140 9.56 -5.17 -11.82
N LEU A 141 9.70 -4.08 -12.58
CA LEU A 141 8.69 -3.57 -13.50
C LEU A 141 9.29 -3.45 -14.92
N LYS A 142 8.60 -4.03 -15.90
CA LYS A 142 8.90 -4.00 -17.34
C LYS A 142 7.79 -3.19 -18.02
N PHE A 143 8.09 -1.92 -18.22
CA PHE A 143 7.18 -0.95 -18.81
C PHE A 143 7.70 -0.43 -20.15
N GLY A 144 6.85 0.29 -20.87
CA GLY A 144 7.10 0.77 -22.24
C GLY A 144 6.02 1.76 -22.65
N ALA A 145 5.35 1.51 -23.78
CA ALA A 145 4.23 2.36 -24.22
C ALA A 145 3.00 2.37 -23.27
N ALA A 146 2.99 1.47 -22.29
CA ALA A 146 2.08 1.49 -21.15
C ALA A 146 2.88 1.75 -19.86
N TYR A 147 2.19 2.22 -18.83
CA TYR A 147 2.75 2.45 -17.50
C TYR A 147 2.34 1.33 -16.56
N ASP A 148 3.24 0.93 -15.66
CA ASP A 148 2.96 -0.05 -14.63
C ASP A 148 2.79 0.62 -13.27
N GLU A 149 1.91 0.05 -12.47
CA GLU A 149 1.70 0.49 -11.10
C GLU A 149 1.58 -0.68 -10.13
N ILE A 150 1.97 -0.45 -8.88
CA ILE A 150 1.62 -1.29 -7.74
C ILE A 150 1.21 -0.40 -6.57
N ARG A 151 0.03 -0.66 -6.01
CA ARG A 151 -0.43 -0.01 -4.77
C ARG A 151 -0.21 -0.94 -3.60
N ILE A 152 0.52 -0.45 -2.61
CA ILE A 152 0.87 -1.19 -1.39
C ILE A 152 0.03 -0.65 -0.25
N VAL A 153 -0.64 -1.55 0.47
CA VAL A 153 -1.44 -1.22 1.65
C VAL A 153 -0.73 -1.74 2.88
N THR A 154 -0.55 -0.88 3.88
CA THR A 154 0.08 -1.21 5.17
C THR A 154 -0.86 -0.90 6.32
N ALA A 155 -0.57 -1.50 7.48
CA ALA A 155 -1.22 -1.12 8.73
C ALA A 155 -0.87 0.32 9.12
N VAL A 156 -1.69 0.91 9.99
CA VAL A 156 -1.36 2.13 10.73
C VAL A 156 -0.82 1.70 12.11
N PRO A 157 0.17 2.41 12.69
CA PRO A 157 0.58 2.14 14.07
C PRO A 157 -0.63 2.22 14.99
N GLU A 158 -0.86 1.19 15.81
CA GLU A 158 -1.91 1.27 16.83
C GLU A 158 -1.63 2.49 17.73
N PRO A 159 -2.58 3.42 17.91
CA PRO A 159 -2.46 4.44 18.94
C PRO A 159 -2.27 3.69 20.27
N GLY A 160 -1.20 4.01 21.02
CA GLY A 160 -0.72 3.28 22.20
C GLY A 160 -1.73 3.16 23.35
N SER A 161 -2.84 2.47 23.11
CA SER A 161 -4.01 2.36 23.98
C SER A 161 -3.73 1.51 25.22
N LEU A 162 -2.60 0.79 25.22
CA LEU A 162 -2.01 0.20 26.43
C LEU A 162 -1.57 1.24 27.46
N ALA A 163 -1.36 2.51 27.07
CA ALA A 163 -1.10 3.60 28.01
C ALA A 163 -2.37 4.12 28.72
N LEU A 164 -3.57 3.84 28.20
CA LEU A 164 -4.82 4.27 28.82
C LEU A 164 -5.32 3.28 29.90
N LEU A 165 -4.99 1.99 29.78
CA LEU A 165 -5.28 1.00 30.82
C LEU A 165 -4.40 1.17 32.08
N SER A 166 -3.25 1.85 31.98
CA SER A 166 -2.37 2.10 33.13
C SER A 166 -2.73 3.34 33.96
N LEU A 167 -3.59 4.24 33.46
CA LEU A 167 -3.99 5.47 34.17
C LEU A 167 -5.24 5.33 35.05
N VAL A 168 -5.99 4.23 34.95
CA VAL A 168 -7.20 4.00 35.78
C VAL A 168 -6.85 3.34 37.13
N GLY A 169 -5.60 2.91 37.34
CA GLY A 169 -5.19 2.07 38.49
C GLY A 169 -4.81 2.75 39.81
N PHE A 170 -4.75 4.09 39.91
CA PHE A 170 -4.23 4.76 41.14
C PHE A 170 -5.25 5.54 41.98
N ALA A 171 -6.54 5.48 41.67
CA ALA A 171 -7.58 6.18 42.43
C ALA A 171 -8.40 5.22 43.33
N GLY A 172 -7.78 4.59 44.33
CA GLY A 172 -8.55 3.86 45.33
C GLY A 172 -7.74 3.09 46.36
N LEU A 173 -7.52 3.69 47.54
CA LEU A 173 -7.69 3.11 48.89
C LEU A 173 -7.01 3.97 49.96
N ARG A 174 -7.57 5.16 50.24
CA ARG A 174 -7.24 5.86 51.49
C ARG A 174 -8.22 5.39 52.58
N ARG A 175 -7.84 4.33 53.31
CA ARG A 175 -8.57 3.84 54.49
C ARG A 175 -8.74 4.98 55.50
N ARG A 176 -9.99 5.39 55.76
CA ARG A 176 -10.34 6.11 56.99
C ARG A 176 -10.25 5.13 58.16
N ARG A 177 -9.38 5.39 59.12
CA ARG A 177 -9.49 4.82 60.47
C ARG A 177 -10.04 5.91 61.38
N GLU A 178 -11.31 5.77 61.75
CA GLU A 178 -11.85 6.43 62.93
C GLU A 178 -11.28 5.75 64.18
N ALA A 179 -10.86 6.54 65.15
CA ALA A 179 -10.68 6.09 66.52
C ALA A 179 -11.46 7.02 67.44
N ARG A 180 -12.54 6.49 68.01
CA ARG A 180 -13.26 7.06 69.14
C ARG A 180 -12.38 6.96 70.39
N ARG A 181 -12.29 8.05 71.16
CA ARG A 181 -12.49 8.10 72.61
C ARG A 181 -12.62 9.56 73.04
#